data_AF-A0A811VEP6-F1
#
_entry.id   AF-A0A811VEP6-F1
#
_cell.length_a   1.000
_cell.length_b   1.000
_cell.length_c   1.000
_cell.angle_alpha   90.00
_cell.angle_beta   90.00
_cell.angle_gamma   90.00
#
_symmetry.space_group_name_H-M   'P 1'
#
loop_
_entity.id
_entity.type
_entity.pdbx_description
1 polymer ?
#
loop_
_entity_poly.entity_id
_entity_poly.type
_entity_poly.pdbx_seq_one_letter_code
_entity_poly.pdbx_strand_id
1 'polypeptide(L)'
;METYKALVTNKTSCHLFTLPIAGALHLAGITEKQKQIFSECEAIAFELGHLGQVQNDYLDCFGDPTLTGKIGTDIEANKCTWLAVKCLELASMDQQAIMVECYGQNDAEKILRVKELYKVLDLPSIYTQFEKEAIGRIKKLIQQSSSAVPHDVFSEILTQLSRREIK
;
A
#
# COMPACT_ATOMS: atom_id res chain seq x y z
N MET A 1 -11.22 -7.80 -0.17
CA MET A 1 -10.59 -6.65 0.50
C MET A 1 -10.21 -6.84 2.00
N GLU A 2 -11.10 -7.30 2.88
CA GLU A 2 -10.85 -7.22 4.35
C GLU A 2 -9.62 -7.98 4.85
N THR A 3 -9.39 -9.21 4.38
CA THR A 3 -8.18 -9.99 4.70
C THR A 3 -6.90 -9.28 4.28
N TYR A 4 -6.92 -8.62 3.11
CA TYR A 4 -5.76 -7.85 2.63
C TYR A 4 -5.47 -6.66 3.55
N LYS A 5 -6.49 -5.86 3.89
CA LYS A 5 -6.33 -4.75 4.83
C LYS A 5 -5.73 -5.22 6.15
N ALA A 6 -6.24 -6.30 6.73
CA ALA A 6 -5.70 -6.87 7.96
C ALA A 6 -4.22 -7.29 7.81
N LEU A 7 -3.84 -7.89 6.68
CA LEU A 7 -2.45 -8.24 6.39
C LEU A 7 -1.57 -6.99 6.31
N VAL A 8 -2.00 -5.96 5.58
CA VAL A 8 -1.26 -4.70 5.43
C VAL A 8 -1.07 -4.00 6.78
N THR A 9 -2.14 -3.92 7.58
CA THR A 9 -2.09 -3.37 8.94
C THR A 9 -0.98 -4.00 9.76
N ASN A 10 -0.99 -5.32 9.85
CA ASN A 10 -0.11 -6.05 10.76
C ASN A 10 1.33 -6.14 10.23
N LYS A 11 1.50 -6.40 8.93
CA LYS A 11 2.82 -6.60 8.33
C LYS A 11 3.58 -5.30 8.12
N THR A 12 2.87 -4.22 7.80
CA THR A 12 3.48 -3.01 7.23
C THR A 12 3.16 -1.79 8.06
N SER A 13 1.89 -1.43 8.24
CA SER A 13 1.51 -0.18 8.89
C SER A 13 1.98 -0.08 10.35
N CYS A 14 1.77 -1.12 11.15
CA CYS A 14 2.17 -1.13 12.56
C CYS A 14 3.69 -1.03 12.74
N HIS A 15 4.46 -1.79 11.96
CA HIS A 15 5.90 -1.89 12.13
C HIS A 15 6.69 -0.75 11.51
N LEU A 16 6.31 -0.29 10.31
CA LEU A 16 7.09 0.71 9.57
C LEU A 16 6.67 2.15 9.87
N PHE A 17 5.43 2.37 10.32
CA PHE A 17 4.91 3.71 10.55
C PHE A 17 4.52 3.91 12.02
N THR A 18 3.59 3.13 12.54
CA THR A 18 3.06 3.36 13.90
C THR A 18 4.12 3.23 14.99
N LEU A 19 4.91 2.15 14.97
CA LEU A 19 5.92 1.89 16.02
C LEU A 19 7.04 2.95 16.06
N PRO A 20 7.69 3.34 14.94
CA PRO A 20 8.69 4.41 14.95
C PRO A 20 8.12 5.75 15.44
N ILE A 21 6.89 6.10 15.04
CA ILE A 21 6.25 7.34 15.46
C ILE A 21 5.94 7.30 16.96
N ALA A 22 5.34 6.22 17.47
CA ALA A 22 5.07 6.05 18.89
C ALA A 22 6.35 6.12 19.73
N GLY A 23 7.43 5.49 19.27
CA GLY A 23 8.75 5.58 19.89
C GLY A 23 9.27 7.03 19.95
N ALA A 24 9.17 7.76 18.85
CA ALA A 24 9.56 9.17 18.80
C ALA A 24 8.72 10.06 19.72
N LEU A 25 7.40 9.84 19.80
CA LEU A 25 6.51 10.56 20.72
C LEU A 25 6.92 10.32 22.18
N HIS A 26 7.20 9.07 22.56
CA HIS A 26 7.67 8.75 23.90
C HIS A 26 9.02 9.38 24.23
N LEU A 27 9.98 9.38 23.29
CA LEU A 27 11.27 10.05 23.46
C LEU A 27 11.14 11.57 23.59
N ALA A 28 10.10 12.16 22.97
CA ALA A 28 9.75 13.57 23.12
C ALA A 28 9.01 13.89 24.44
N GLY A 29 8.84 12.90 25.34
CA GLY A 29 8.16 13.07 26.62
C GLY A 29 6.64 13.07 26.54
N ILE A 30 6.06 12.70 25.38
CA ILE A 30 4.61 12.53 25.23
C ILE A 30 4.24 11.18 25.85
N THR A 31 3.25 11.22 26.74
CA THR A 31 2.84 10.06 27.54
C THR A 31 1.43 9.63 27.17
N GLU A 32 1.01 8.46 27.65
CA GLU A 32 -0.35 7.93 27.55
C GLU A 32 -1.44 8.87 28.11
N LYS A 33 -1.08 9.95 28.79
CA LYS A 33 -2.05 10.99 29.20
C LYS A 33 -2.50 11.84 28.00
N GLN A 34 -1.73 11.89 26.93
CA GLN A 34 -2.03 12.57 25.68
C GLN A 34 -2.51 11.59 24.58
N LYS A 35 -3.45 10.69 24.93
CA LYS A 35 -3.95 9.64 24.01
C LYS A 35 -4.42 10.15 22.65
N GLN A 36 -4.96 11.37 22.60
CA GLN A 36 -5.41 11.97 21.36
C GLN A 36 -4.26 12.14 20.34
N ILE A 37 -3.07 12.54 20.80
CA ILE A 37 -1.90 12.71 19.91
C ILE A 37 -1.50 11.36 19.31
N PHE A 38 -1.45 10.31 20.14
CA PHE A 38 -1.14 8.95 19.67
C PHE A 38 -2.18 8.46 18.65
N SER A 39 -3.48 8.64 18.94
CA SER A 39 -4.54 8.20 18.04
C SER A 39 -4.54 8.94 16.70
N GLU A 40 -4.30 10.26 16.70
CA GLU A 40 -4.19 11.05 15.48
C GLU A 40 -2.96 10.65 14.65
N CYS A 41 -1.82 10.44 15.31
CA CYS A 41 -0.60 9.96 14.66
C CYS A 41 -0.77 8.56 14.08
N GLU A 42 -1.42 7.65 14.82
CA GLU A 42 -1.71 6.29 14.38
C GLU A 42 -2.64 6.28 13.16
N ALA A 43 -3.68 7.12 13.14
CA ALA A 43 -4.58 7.24 12.00
C ALA A 43 -3.84 7.66 10.71
N ILE A 44 -2.93 8.63 10.81
CA ILE A 44 -2.11 9.06 9.67
C ILE A 44 -1.11 7.97 9.26
N ALA A 45 -0.43 7.36 10.24
CA ALA A 45 0.53 6.28 10.03
C ALA A 45 -0.11 5.07 9.33
N PHE A 46 -1.35 4.75 9.68
CA PHE A 46 -2.10 3.65 9.09
C PHE A 46 -2.37 3.88 7.60
N GLU A 47 -2.87 5.06 7.22
CA GLU A 47 -3.12 5.39 5.82
C GLU A 47 -1.82 5.47 5.00
N LEU A 48 -0.73 5.98 5.58
CA LEU A 48 0.60 5.94 4.95
C LEU A 48 1.08 4.52 4.71
N GLY A 49 0.92 3.63 5.69
CA GLY A 49 1.27 2.22 5.55
C GLY A 49 0.42 1.49 4.51
N HIS A 50 -0.87 1.81 4.46
CA HIS A 50 -1.76 1.27 3.44
C HIS A 50 -1.37 1.72 2.03
N LEU A 51 -1.15 3.03 1.83
CA LEU A 51 -0.65 3.56 0.57
C LEU A 51 0.67 2.89 0.18
N GLY A 52 1.65 2.86 1.08
CA GLY A 52 2.97 2.29 0.82
C GLY A 52 2.93 0.80 0.45
N GLN A 53 2.04 0.01 1.06
CA GLN A 53 1.90 -1.41 0.71
C GLN A 53 1.23 -1.60 -0.65
N VAL A 54 0.19 -0.83 -0.96
CA VAL A 54 -0.46 -0.89 -2.29
C VAL A 54 0.51 -0.46 -3.38
N GLN A 55 1.31 0.58 -3.17
CA GLN A 55 2.39 0.98 -4.06
C GLN A 55 3.41 -0.16 -4.26
N ASN A 56 3.84 -0.82 -3.17
CA ASN A 56 4.76 -1.95 -3.29
C ASN A 56 4.18 -3.09 -4.13
N ASP A 57 2.92 -3.46 -3.89
CA ASP A 57 2.24 -4.54 -4.62
C ASP A 57 2.08 -4.19 -6.11
N TYR A 58 1.77 -2.93 -6.41
CA TYR A 58 1.68 -2.44 -7.79
C TYR A 58 3.04 -2.47 -8.50
N LEU A 59 4.08 -1.91 -7.87
CA LEU A 59 5.43 -1.84 -8.41
C LEU A 59 6.09 -3.22 -8.54
N ASP A 60 5.70 -4.20 -7.72
CA ASP A 60 6.16 -5.59 -7.89
C ASP A 60 5.68 -6.17 -9.24
N CYS A 61 4.48 -5.81 -9.69
CA CYS A 61 3.94 -6.31 -10.95
C CYS A 61 4.34 -5.46 -12.18
N PHE A 62 4.22 -4.14 -12.05
CA PHE A 62 4.29 -3.16 -13.14
C PHE A 62 5.48 -2.20 -13.05
N GLY A 63 6.23 -2.22 -11.95
CA GLY A 63 7.40 -1.36 -11.77
C GLY A 63 8.57 -1.80 -12.66
N ASP A 64 9.38 -0.82 -13.05
CA ASP A 64 10.64 -1.09 -13.75
C ASP A 64 11.67 -1.68 -12.76
N PRO A 65 12.23 -2.87 -13.02
CA PRO A 65 13.24 -3.49 -12.15
C PRO A 65 14.49 -2.63 -11.93
N THR A 66 14.85 -1.76 -12.89
CA THR A 66 16.00 -0.86 -12.78
C THR A 66 15.78 0.25 -11.74
N LEU A 67 14.52 0.64 -11.57
CA LEU A 67 14.08 1.68 -10.63
C LEU A 67 13.75 1.09 -9.26
N THR A 68 13.04 -0.05 -9.24
CA THR A 68 12.64 -0.72 -8.01
C THR A 68 13.79 -1.49 -7.35
N GLY A 69 14.86 -1.80 -8.10
CA GLY A 69 16.02 -2.55 -7.63
C GLY A 69 15.75 -4.05 -7.40
N LYS A 70 14.59 -4.54 -7.81
CA LYS A 70 14.20 -5.95 -7.69
C LYS A 70 13.36 -6.40 -8.87
N ILE A 71 13.43 -7.68 -9.19
CA ILE A 71 12.43 -8.34 -10.04
C ILE A 71 11.28 -8.71 -9.12
N GLY A 72 10.07 -8.29 -9.44
CA GLY A 72 8.89 -8.64 -8.65
C GLY A 72 8.48 -10.10 -8.87
N THR A 73 8.00 -10.72 -7.79
CA THR A 73 7.72 -12.16 -7.72
C THR A 73 6.38 -12.50 -7.07
N ASP A 74 5.51 -11.51 -6.86
CA ASP A 74 4.32 -11.68 -6.04
C ASP A 74 3.31 -12.68 -6.63
N ILE A 75 3.24 -12.76 -7.98
CA ILE A 75 2.31 -13.64 -8.70
C ILE A 75 2.68 -15.11 -8.48
N GLU A 76 3.92 -15.49 -8.80
CA GLU A 76 4.41 -16.86 -8.66
C GLU A 76 4.55 -17.30 -7.21
N ALA A 77 4.77 -16.35 -6.29
CA ALA A 77 4.81 -16.61 -4.85
C ALA A 77 3.40 -16.72 -4.23
N ASN A 78 2.34 -16.67 -5.04
CA ASN A 78 0.95 -16.77 -4.60
C ASN A 78 0.60 -15.76 -3.49
N LYS A 79 1.12 -14.53 -3.58
CA LYS A 79 0.91 -13.54 -2.52
C LYS A 79 -0.49 -12.92 -2.63
N CYS A 80 -1.09 -12.66 -1.46
CA CYS A 80 -2.30 -11.86 -1.36
C CYS A 80 -1.96 -10.38 -1.56
N THR A 81 -1.89 -9.95 -2.81
CA THR A 81 -1.60 -8.56 -3.20
C THR A 81 -2.85 -7.75 -3.44
N TRP A 82 -2.72 -6.42 -3.41
CA TRP A 82 -3.80 -5.51 -3.79
C TRP A 82 -4.32 -5.80 -5.19
N LEU A 83 -3.41 -6.05 -6.15
CA LEU A 83 -3.76 -6.37 -7.54
C LEU A 83 -4.57 -7.66 -7.66
N ALA A 84 -4.17 -8.73 -6.97
CA ALA A 84 -4.89 -9.99 -7.01
C ALA A 84 -6.30 -9.86 -6.42
N VAL A 85 -6.42 -9.16 -5.30
CA VAL A 85 -7.72 -8.91 -4.65
C VAL A 85 -8.61 -8.05 -5.54
N LYS A 86 -8.08 -6.98 -6.15
CA LYS A 86 -8.84 -6.13 -7.08
C LYS A 86 -9.25 -6.84 -8.35
N CYS A 87 -8.36 -7.68 -8.89
CA CYS A 87 -8.68 -8.55 -10.01
C CYS A 87 -9.87 -9.44 -9.70
N LEU A 88 -9.87 -10.15 -8.55
CA LEU A 88 -10.95 -11.04 -8.17
C LEU A 88 -12.28 -10.30 -7.87
N GLU A 89 -12.21 -9.05 -7.41
CA GLU A 89 -13.39 -8.19 -7.19
C GLU A 89 -14.06 -7.76 -8.50
N LEU A 90 -13.30 -7.64 -9.59
CA LEU A 90 -13.77 -7.08 -10.87
C LEU A 90 -13.94 -8.13 -11.98
N ALA A 91 -13.23 -9.26 -11.86
CA ALA A 91 -13.20 -10.30 -12.88
C ALA A 91 -14.55 -11.02 -13.01
N SER A 92 -14.96 -11.22 -14.26
CA SER A 92 -16.00 -12.19 -14.64
C SER A 92 -15.59 -13.62 -14.27
N MET A 93 -16.53 -14.58 -14.33
CA MET A 93 -16.24 -15.99 -14.02
C MET A 93 -15.12 -16.56 -14.90
N ASP A 94 -15.11 -16.26 -16.20
CA ASP A 94 -14.08 -16.74 -17.13
C ASP A 94 -12.71 -16.14 -16.81
N GLN A 95 -12.68 -14.87 -16.40
CA GLN A 95 -11.46 -14.20 -15.97
C GLN A 95 -10.96 -14.73 -14.61
N GLN A 96 -11.85 -15.09 -13.70
CA GLN A 96 -11.47 -15.74 -12.44
C GLN A 96 -10.88 -17.13 -12.67
N ALA A 97 -11.34 -17.87 -13.68
CA ALA A 97 -10.74 -19.15 -14.05
C ALA A 97 -9.26 -19.02 -14.44
N ILE A 98 -8.88 -17.91 -15.09
CA ILE A 98 -7.47 -17.60 -15.38
C ILE A 98 -6.68 -17.43 -14.08
N MET A 99 -7.21 -16.71 -13.09
CA MET A 99 -6.56 -16.55 -11.79
C MET A 99 -6.37 -17.89 -11.08
N VAL A 100 -7.38 -18.78 -11.13
CA VAL A 100 -7.29 -20.13 -10.54
C VAL A 100 -6.22 -20.99 -11.23
N GLU A 101 -6.12 -20.90 -12.55
CA GLU A 101 -5.17 -21.70 -13.34
C GLU A 101 -3.72 -21.19 -13.26
N CYS A 102 -3.55 -19.87 -13.21
CA CYS A 102 -2.28 -19.20 -13.47
C CYS A 102 -1.62 -18.60 -12.23
N TYR A 103 -2.39 -18.11 -11.25
CA TYR A 103 -1.83 -17.43 -10.08
C TYR A 103 -1.11 -18.43 -9.16
N GLY A 104 0.05 -18.03 -8.60
CA GLY A 104 0.88 -18.91 -7.76
C GLY A 104 1.65 -19.99 -8.51
N GLN A 105 1.74 -19.90 -9.85
CA GLN A 105 2.50 -20.83 -10.67
C GLN A 105 3.82 -20.18 -11.10
N ASN A 106 4.94 -20.88 -10.87
CA ASN A 106 6.25 -20.42 -11.32
C ASN A 106 6.49 -20.81 -12.79
N ASP A 107 5.65 -20.26 -13.67
CA ASP A 107 5.68 -20.45 -15.11
C ASP A 107 5.51 -19.10 -15.81
N ALA A 108 6.42 -18.78 -16.73
CA ALA A 108 6.50 -17.47 -17.35
C ALA A 108 5.25 -17.11 -18.18
N GLU A 109 4.63 -18.07 -18.86
CA GLU A 109 3.43 -17.85 -19.67
C GLU A 109 2.22 -17.60 -18.77
N LYS A 110 2.11 -18.35 -17.66
CA LYS A 110 1.05 -18.16 -16.65
C LYS A 110 1.18 -16.81 -15.95
N ILE A 111 2.40 -16.41 -15.56
CA ILE A 111 2.65 -15.09 -14.97
C ILE A 111 2.25 -13.99 -15.96
N LEU A 112 2.66 -14.11 -17.23
CA LEU A 112 2.30 -13.13 -18.26
C LEU A 112 0.78 -13.05 -18.43
N ARG A 113 0.08 -14.19 -18.43
CA ARG A 113 -1.38 -14.22 -18.57
C ARG A 113 -2.12 -13.52 -17.42
N VAL A 114 -1.61 -13.64 -16.19
CA VAL A 114 -2.11 -12.85 -15.04
C VAL A 114 -1.87 -11.35 -15.25
N LYS A 115 -0.66 -10.96 -15.69
CA LYS A 115 -0.33 -9.54 -15.95
C LYS A 115 -1.21 -8.95 -17.06
N GLU A 116 -1.49 -9.69 -18.12
CA GLU A 116 -2.40 -9.26 -19.18
C GLU A 116 -3.84 -9.14 -18.67
N LEU A 117 -4.30 -10.07 -17.82
CA LEU A 117 -5.62 -9.94 -17.19
C LEU A 117 -5.72 -8.65 -16.35
N TYR A 118 -4.68 -8.30 -15.59
CA TYR A 118 -4.65 -7.05 -14.83
C TYR A 118 -4.76 -5.81 -15.73
N LYS A 119 -4.14 -5.83 -16.92
CA LYS A 119 -4.27 -4.75 -17.91
C LYS A 119 -5.67 -4.70 -18.51
N VAL A 120 -6.26 -5.85 -18.84
CA VAL A 120 -7.64 -5.95 -19.38
C VAL A 120 -8.67 -5.38 -18.40
N LEU A 121 -8.47 -5.58 -17.10
CA LEU A 121 -9.31 -5.02 -16.04
C LEU A 121 -8.96 -3.57 -15.67
N ASP A 122 -8.04 -2.94 -16.40
CA ASP A 122 -7.60 -1.56 -16.20
C ASP A 122 -7.13 -1.26 -14.76
N LEU A 123 -6.49 -2.26 -14.13
CA LEU A 123 -5.95 -2.11 -12.78
C LEU A 123 -4.92 -0.97 -12.65
N PRO A 124 -4.07 -0.66 -13.67
CA PRO A 124 -3.20 0.51 -13.62
C PRO A 124 -3.93 1.85 -13.42
N SER A 125 -5.04 2.07 -14.12
CA SER A 125 -5.84 3.29 -13.95
C SER A 125 -6.54 3.31 -12.59
N ILE A 126 -7.05 2.17 -12.13
CA ILE A 126 -7.67 2.03 -10.80
C ILE A 126 -6.66 2.32 -9.70
N TYR A 127 -5.41 1.84 -9.84
CA TYR A 127 -4.32 2.15 -8.93
C TYR A 127 -4.02 3.66 -8.92
N THR A 128 -3.90 4.29 -10.08
CA THR A 128 -3.63 5.74 -10.20
C THR A 128 -4.71 6.56 -9.50
N GLN A 129 -5.99 6.17 -9.65
CA GLN A 129 -7.09 6.82 -8.95
C GLN A 129 -7.03 6.58 -7.44
N PHE A 130 -6.78 5.34 -7.01
CA PHE A 130 -6.61 5.01 -5.59
C PHE A 130 -5.50 5.82 -4.93
N GLU A 131 -4.33 5.93 -5.58
CA GLU A 131 -3.18 6.66 -5.07
C GLU A 131 -3.53 8.14 -4.86
N LYS A 132 -4.11 8.78 -5.88
CA LYS A 132 -4.54 10.17 -5.80
C LYS A 132 -5.51 10.41 -4.65
N GLU A 133 -6.48 9.53 -4.47
CA GLU A 133 -7.44 9.59 -3.37
C GLU A 133 -6.78 9.38 -2.01
N ALA A 134 -5.89 8.39 -1.89
CA ALA A 134 -5.16 8.10 -0.67
C ALA A 134 -4.28 9.28 -0.23
N ILE A 135 -3.52 9.87 -1.17
CA ILE A 135 -2.73 11.08 -0.91
C ILE A 135 -3.63 12.23 -0.45
N GLY A 136 -4.80 12.41 -1.08
CA GLY A 136 -5.78 13.42 -0.69
C GLY A 136 -6.32 13.21 0.74
N ARG A 137 -6.66 11.95 1.10
CA ARG A 137 -7.10 11.59 2.45
C ARG A 137 -6.00 11.85 3.49
N ILE A 138 -4.76 11.43 3.23
CA ILE A 138 -3.64 11.61 4.15
C ILE A 138 -3.37 13.10 4.39
N LYS A 139 -3.33 13.93 3.33
CA LYS A 139 -3.18 15.39 3.47
C LYS A 139 -4.28 15.99 4.34
N LYS A 140 -5.52 15.55 4.15
CA LYS A 140 -6.65 16.00 4.96
C LYS A 140 -6.52 15.58 6.42
N LEU A 141 -6.09 14.35 6.70
CA LEU A 141 -5.85 13.88 8.08
C LEU A 141 -4.78 14.71 8.78
N ILE A 142 -3.66 15.00 8.09
CA ILE A 142 -2.59 15.87 8.61
C ILE A 142 -3.11 17.29 8.88
N GLN A 143 -3.95 17.85 8.01
CA GLN A 143 -4.48 19.20 8.20
C GLN A 143 -5.51 19.28 9.35
N GLN A 144 -6.22 18.19 9.62
CA GLN A 144 -7.27 18.13 10.63
C GLN A 144 -6.76 17.66 12.00
N SER A 145 -5.54 17.16 12.10
CA SER A 145 -4.94 16.77 13.39
C SER A 145 -4.61 17.98 14.25
N SER A 146 -4.47 17.73 15.56
CA SER A 146 -4.08 18.75 16.52
C SER A 146 -2.68 19.29 16.22
N SER A 147 -2.40 20.54 16.62
CA SER A 147 -1.08 21.19 16.43
C SER A 147 0.07 20.47 17.15
N ALA A 148 -0.23 19.52 18.03
CA ALA A 148 0.77 18.70 18.70
C ALA A 148 1.25 17.51 17.83
N VAL A 149 0.54 17.20 16.74
CA VAL A 149 0.98 16.22 15.73
C VAL A 149 2.07 16.86 14.86
N PRO A 150 3.18 16.15 14.59
CA PRO A 150 4.27 16.68 13.78
C PRO A 150 3.93 16.70 12.28
N HIS A 151 3.15 17.69 11.85
CA HIS A 151 2.62 17.79 10.47
C HIS A 151 3.73 17.75 9.40
N ASP A 152 4.87 18.41 9.65
CA ASP A 152 5.98 18.47 8.72
C ASP A 152 6.61 17.09 8.49
N VAL A 153 6.72 16.28 9.55
CA VAL A 153 7.25 14.91 9.47
C VAL A 153 6.35 14.05 8.59
N PHE A 154 5.04 14.07 8.84
CA PHE A 154 4.10 13.30 8.03
C PHE A 154 4.03 13.78 6.57
N SER A 155 4.13 15.08 6.35
CA SER A 155 4.13 15.67 5.01
C SER A 155 5.38 15.28 4.21
N GLU A 156 6.54 15.22 4.87
CA GLU A 156 7.79 14.76 4.27
C GLU A 156 7.71 13.27 3.91
N ILE A 157 7.21 12.42 4.82
CA ILE A 157 7.01 10.98 4.55
C ILE A 157 6.08 10.79 3.35
N LEU A 158 4.95 11.51 3.31
CA LEU A 158 4.02 11.45 2.18
C LEU A 158 4.68 11.90 0.86
N THR A 159 5.50 12.94 0.92
CA THR A 159 6.26 13.43 -0.24
C THR A 159 7.24 12.39 -0.76
N GLN A 160 7.91 11.67 0.13
CA GLN A 160 8.82 10.58 -0.25
C GLN A 160 8.07 9.42 -0.91
N LEU A 161 6.92 9.02 -0.37
CA LEU A 161 6.07 7.98 -0.97
C LEU A 161 5.53 8.41 -2.34
N SER A 162 5.13 9.67 -2.49
CA SER A 162 4.60 10.21 -3.76
C SER A 162 5.66 10.32 -4.87
N ARG A 163 6.94 10.24 -4.52
CA ARG A 163 8.08 10.32 -5.48
C ARG A 163 8.62 8.96 -5.90
N ARG A 164 8.10 7.85 -5.35
CA ARG A 164 8.61 6.50 -5.62
C ARG A 164 8.48 6.04 -7.07
N GLU A 165 7.66 6.72 -7.87
CA GLU A 165 7.48 6.42 -9.30
C GLU A 165 8.46 7.17 -10.23
N ILE A 166 9.27 8.12 -9.72
CA ILE A 166 10.09 9.05 -10.53
C ILE A 166 11.59 8.93 -10.21
N LYS A 167 12.11 7.73 -9.95
CA LYS A 167 13.55 7.53 -9.81
C LYS A 167 14.01 6.34 -10.58
#